data_AF-A0A837HJN8-F1
#
_entry.id   AF-A0A837HJN8-F1
#
_cell.length_a   1.000
_cell.length_b   1.000
_cell.length_c   1.000
_cell.angle_alpha   90.00
_cell.angle_beta   90.00
_cell.angle_gamma   90.00
#
_symmetry.space_group_name_H-M   'P 1'
#
loop_
_entity.id
_entity.type
_entity.pdbx_description
1 polymer ?
#
loop_
_entity_poly.entity_id
_entity_poly.type
_entity_poly.pdbx_seq_one_letter_code
_entity_poly.pdbx_strand_id
1 'polypeptide(L)'
;MFKYRHHDAHKKYDDHNKSHYICLLTLISLVFFIVMGIGYAIYLFVDAMPSSNVSGVHITKSLVLAVDGLKGNLYSDSSRGIKDWIINTDETNGFEIKHPNDWEVQNNANSFFLLKKYTDIRSRNSSLASAIEVGSISLGESESCEAAAGKKSIKWDPDWKEEMINGRMGVRTGKVKTAEGLIRDVIFWKNEEEGKIFYLEATYYTDKSTEFENIFKNVISEFRFL
;
A
#
# COMPACT_ATOMS: atom_id res chain seq x y z
N MET A 1 -44.72 -8.40 -75.44
CA MET A 1 -44.85 -9.04 -74.12
C MET A 1 -43.44 -9.26 -73.55
N PHE A 2 -43.24 -8.97 -72.26
CA PHE A 2 -42.01 -9.14 -71.46
C PHE A 2 -40.83 -8.18 -71.73
N LYS A 3 -40.84 -7.01 -71.07
CA LYS A 3 -39.64 -6.17 -70.90
C LYS A 3 -39.60 -5.40 -69.57
N TYR A 4 -39.93 -6.04 -68.45
CA TYR A 4 -39.81 -5.44 -67.10
C TYR A 4 -39.72 -6.53 -66.00
N ARG A 5 -38.64 -7.33 -65.98
CA ARG A 5 -38.39 -8.29 -64.88
C ARG A 5 -36.95 -8.37 -64.39
N HIS A 6 -35.97 -7.84 -65.12
CA HIS A 6 -34.57 -7.90 -64.71
C HIS A 6 -34.15 -6.80 -63.73
N HIS A 7 -34.87 -5.68 -63.66
CA HIS A 7 -34.44 -4.55 -62.84
C HIS A 7 -34.78 -4.72 -61.34
N ASP A 8 -35.88 -5.40 -61.01
CA ASP A 8 -36.30 -5.64 -59.62
C ASP A 8 -35.48 -6.72 -58.91
N ALA A 9 -34.94 -7.70 -59.65
CA ALA A 9 -34.14 -8.77 -59.06
C ALA A 9 -32.78 -8.26 -58.55
N HIS A 10 -32.11 -7.38 -59.32
CA HIS A 10 -30.86 -6.76 -58.89
C HIS A 10 -31.06 -5.80 -57.71
N LYS A 11 -32.17 -5.04 -57.70
CA LYS A 11 -32.50 -4.13 -56.60
C LYS A 11 -32.77 -4.89 -55.29
N LYS A 12 -33.47 -6.03 -55.35
CA LYS A 12 -33.67 -6.93 -54.19
C LYS A 12 -32.38 -7.55 -53.67
N TYR A 13 -31.44 -7.91 -54.55
CA TYR A 13 -30.14 -8.47 -54.15
C TYR A 13 -29.24 -7.41 -53.48
N ASP A 14 -29.22 -6.19 -54.00
CA ASP A 14 -28.46 -5.07 -53.40
C ASP A 14 -29.02 -4.65 -52.04
N ASP A 15 -30.34 -4.62 -51.86
CA ASP A 15 -30.96 -4.31 -50.57
C ASP A 15 -30.71 -5.41 -49.52
N HIS A 16 -30.66 -6.68 -49.94
CA HIS A 16 -30.32 -7.80 -49.03
C HIS A 16 -28.87 -7.70 -48.54
N ASN A 17 -27.92 -7.42 -49.44
CA ASN A 17 -26.50 -7.25 -49.11
C ASN A 17 -26.25 -5.99 -48.24
N LYS A 18 -26.93 -4.88 -48.52
CA LYS A 18 -26.88 -3.68 -47.67
C LYS A 18 -27.42 -3.94 -46.26
N SER A 19 -28.52 -4.70 -46.13
CA SER A 19 -29.07 -5.05 -44.82
C SER A 19 -28.11 -5.92 -44.00
N HIS A 20 -27.43 -6.88 -44.64
CA HIS A 20 -26.41 -7.71 -43.98
C HIS A 20 -25.20 -6.90 -43.55
N TYR A 21 -24.75 -5.95 -44.39
CA TYR A 21 -23.64 -5.08 -44.05
C TYR A 21 -23.96 -4.17 -42.86
N ILE A 22 -25.18 -3.60 -42.81
CA ILE A 22 -25.66 -2.79 -41.68
C ILE A 22 -25.80 -3.64 -40.41
N CYS A 23 -26.31 -4.87 -40.52
CA CYS A 23 -26.45 -5.81 -39.41
C CYS A 23 -25.07 -6.23 -38.85
N LEU A 24 -24.08 -6.43 -39.71
CA LEU A 24 -22.73 -6.79 -39.30
C LEU A 24 -21.98 -5.63 -38.63
N LEU A 25 -22.12 -4.41 -39.17
CA LEU A 25 -21.58 -3.18 -38.56
C LEU A 25 -22.18 -2.90 -37.17
N THR A 26 -23.49 -3.10 -37.02
CA THR A 26 -24.17 -2.93 -35.73
C THR A 26 -23.73 -3.99 -34.72
N LEU A 27 -23.50 -5.23 -35.13
CA LEU A 27 -22.97 -6.28 -34.25
C LEU A 27 -21.53 -5.99 -33.82
N ILE A 28 -20.66 -5.55 -34.73
CA ILE A 28 -19.28 -5.16 -34.39
C ILE A 28 -19.27 -3.97 -33.43
N SER A 29 -20.11 -2.97 -33.70
CA SER A 29 -20.27 -1.80 -32.83
C SER A 29 -20.75 -2.20 -31.44
N LEU A 30 -21.74 -3.10 -31.35
CA LEU A 30 -22.24 -3.63 -30.08
C LEU A 30 -21.14 -4.32 -29.28
N VAL A 31 -20.36 -5.19 -29.92
CA VAL A 31 -19.22 -5.86 -29.26
C VAL A 31 -18.21 -4.82 -28.77
N PHE A 32 -17.92 -3.80 -29.56
CA PHE A 32 -17.00 -2.73 -29.17
C PHE A 32 -17.52 -1.94 -27.96
N PHE A 33 -18.80 -1.61 -27.92
CA PHE A 33 -19.44 -0.95 -26.79
C PHE A 33 -19.50 -1.84 -25.54
N ILE A 34 -19.69 -3.15 -25.70
CA ILE A 34 -19.63 -4.11 -24.58
C ILE A 34 -18.21 -4.16 -24.02
N VAL A 35 -17.18 -4.27 -24.87
CA VAL A 35 -15.78 -4.30 -24.43
C VAL A 35 -15.38 -2.99 -23.76
N MET A 36 -15.74 -1.84 -24.34
CA MET A 36 -15.51 -0.54 -23.71
C MET A 36 -16.30 -0.39 -22.40
N GLY A 37 -17.54 -0.85 -22.35
CA GLY A 37 -18.37 -0.83 -21.14
C GLY A 37 -17.80 -1.69 -20.02
N ILE A 38 -17.31 -2.89 -20.33
CA ILE A 38 -16.62 -3.76 -19.37
C ILE A 38 -15.31 -3.13 -18.92
N GLY A 39 -14.50 -2.60 -19.85
CA GLY A 39 -13.24 -1.92 -19.52
C GLY A 39 -13.45 -0.69 -18.64
N TYR A 40 -14.48 0.11 -18.95
CA TYR A 40 -14.85 1.28 -18.15
C TYR A 40 -15.45 0.89 -16.80
N ALA A 41 -16.24 -0.19 -16.73
CA ALA A 41 -16.75 -0.72 -15.47
C ALA A 41 -15.62 -1.25 -14.58
N ILE A 42 -14.62 -1.94 -15.15
CA ILE A 42 -13.41 -2.37 -14.44
C ILE A 42 -12.64 -1.15 -13.96
N TYR A 43 -12.43 -0.16 -14.82
CA TYR A 43 -11.76 1.10 -14.47
C TYR A 43 -12.48 1.82 -13.32
N LEU A 44 -13.80 2.02 -13.42
CA LEU A 44 -14.61 2.60 -12.35
C LEU A 44 -14.58 1.76 -11.08
N PHE A 45 -14.58 0.44 -11.19
CA PHE A 45 -14.48 -0.45 -10.01
C PHE A 45 -13.11 -0.32 -9.33
N VAL A 46 -12.05 -0.15 -10.11
CA VAL A 46 -10.67 0.03 -9.64
C VAL A 46 -10.44 1.42 -9.03
N ASP A 47 -11.08 2.45 -9.58
CA ASP A 47 -10.98 3.86 -9.17
C ASP A 47 -11.92 4.19 -8.01
N ALA A 48 -13.13 3.62 -7.98
CA ALA A 48 -14.10 3.75 -6.89
C ALA A 48 -13.80 2.86 -5.67
N MET A 49 -12.69 2.11 -5.67
CA MET A 49 -12.15 1.43 -4.48
C MET A 49 -10.91 2.16 -3.92
N PRO A 50 -11.03 3.40 -3.43
CA PRO A 50 -10.05 3.93 -2.51
C PRO A 50 -10.32 3.29 -1.14
N SER A 51 -9.61 2.19 -0.83
CA SER A 51 -9.24 1.69 0.53
C SER A 51 -10.15 2.03 1.74
N SER A 52 -11.46 2.14 1.56
CA SER A 52 -12.39 2.62 2.57
C SER A 52 -13.73 1.90 2.42
N ASN A 53 -14.27 1.50 3.56
CA ASN A 53 -15.57 0.85 3.72
C ASN A 53 -16.70 1.75 3.19
N VAL A 54 -16.93 1.77 1.88
CA VAL A 54 -18.14 2.36 1.30
C VAL A 54 -19.17 1.25 1.14
N SER A 55 -20.13 1.26 2.06
CA SER A 55 -21.43 0.57 1.98
C SER A 55 -21.42 -0.96 1.85
N GLY A 56 -21.43 -1.66 2.99
CA GLY A 56 -22.16 -2.94 3.18
C GLY A 56 -21.75 -4.18 2.37
N VAL A 57 -20.84 -4.07 1.41
CA VAL A 57 -20.33 -5.21 0.64
C VAL A 57 -19.01 -5.65 1.27
N HIS A 58 -19.00 -6.82 1.88
CA HIS A 58 -17.76 -7.47 2.32
C HIS A 58 -16.90 -7.79 1.09
N ILE A 59 -16.06 -6.85 0.67
CA ILE A 59 -15.00 -7.14 -0.30
C ILE A 59 -14.05 -8.13 0.38
N THR A 60 -14.03 -9.36 -0.11
CA THR A 60 -13.12 -10.40 0.40
C THR A 60 -11.67 -9.96 0.18
N LYS A 61 -10.80 -10.14 1.19
CA LYS A 61 -9.36 -9.80 1.12
C LYS A 61 -8.67 -10.28 -0.17
N SER A 62 -9.08 -11.44 -0.69
CA SER A 62 -8.56 -12.00 -1.95
C SER A 62 -8.80 -11.11 -3.17
N LEU A 63 -9.90 -10.35 -3.20
CA LEU A 63 -10.21 -9.43 -4.30
C LEU A 63 -9.35 -8.17 -4.21
N VAL A 64 -9.15 -7.62 -3.00
CA VAL A 64 -8.25 -6.48 -2.77
C VAL A 64 -6.83 -6.84 -3.19
N LEU A 65 -6.34 -8.00 -2.75
CA LEU A 65 -5.03 -8.51 -3.16
C LEU A 65 -4.92 -8.76 -4.66
N ALA A 66 -5.98 -9.27 -5.30
CA ALA A 66 -5.97 -9.43 -6.75
C ALA A 66 -5.90 -8.08 -7.49
N VAL A 67 -6.64 -7.07 -7.03
CA VAL A 67 -6.59 -5.70 -7.58
C VAL A 67 -5.22 -5.07 -7.36
N ASP A 68 -4.64 -5.18 -6.16
CA ASP A 68 -3.31 -4.68 -5.86
C ASP A 68 -2.22 -5.41 -6.65
N GLY A 69 -2.39 -6.72 -6.86
CA GLY A 69 -1.53 -7.53 -7.72
C GLY A 69 -1.58 -7.07 -9.17
N LEU A 70 -2.76 -6.71 -9.69
CA LEU A 70 -2.94 -6.15 -11.03
C LEU A 70 -2.37 -4.72 -11.15
N LYS A 71 -2.39 -3.94 -10.07
CA LYS A 71 -1.79 -2.60 -10.01
C LYS A 71 -0.26 -2.62 -9.86
N GLY A 72 0.35 -3.78 -9.56
CA GLY A 72 1.77 -3.90 -9.28
C GLY A 72 2.16 -3.44 -7.87
N ASN A 73 1.19 -3.27 -6.97
CA ASN A 73 1.40 -2.79 -5.60
C ASN A 73 1.74 -3.93 -4.63
N LEU A 74 1.96 -5.15 -5.14
CA LEU A 74 2.34 -6.31 -4.34
C LEU A 74 3.82 -6.64 -4.53
N TYR A 75 4.48 -6.90 -3.41
CA TYR A 75 5.86 -7.31 -3.32
C TYR A 75 5.98 -8.68 -2.67
N SER A 76 6.77 -9.56 -3.28
CA SER A 76 7.11 -10.87 -2.72
C SER A 76 8.60 -11.12 -2.88
N ASP A 77 9.23 -11.67 -1.84
CA ASP A 77 10.62 -12.12 -1.82
C ASP A 77 10.72 -13.39 -0.99
N SER A 78 10.87 -14.52 -1.67
CA SER A 78 10.94 -15.84 -1.05
C SER A 78 12.18 -16.03 -0.18
N SER A 79 13.30 -15.35 -0.48
CA SER A 79 14.55 -15.49 0.28
C SER A 79 14.43 -14.94 1.70
N ARG A 80 13.51 -13.99 1.91
CA ARG A 80 13.23 -13.34 3.19
C ARG A 80 11.86 -13.71 3.78
N GLY A 81 11.15 -14.66 3.17
CA GLY A 81 9.82 -15.08 3.59
C GLY A 81 8.73 -14.01 3.41
N ILE A 82 8.95 -13.05 2.51
CA ILE A 82 8.01 -11.98 2.21
C ILE A 82 7.05 -12.46 1.12
N LYS A 83 5.74 -12.38 1.39
CA LYS A 83 4.71 -12.81 0.44
C LYS A 83 3.55 -11.83 0.44
N ASP A 84 3.19 -11.37 -0.74
CA ASP A 84 2.03 -10.50 -1.00
C ASP A 84 2.01 -9.26 -0.09
N TRP A 85 3.18 -8.68 0.20
CA TRP A 85 3.27 -7.44 0.95
C TRP A 85 2.80 -6.27 0.10
N ILE A 86 2.15 -5.31 0.72
CA ILE A 86 1.67 -4.08 0.07
C ILE A 86 2.82 -3.09 0.02
N ILE A 87 3.03 -2.48 -1.14
CA ILE A 87 3.92 -1.34 -1.34
C ILE A 87 3.10 -0.07 -1.11
N ASN A 88 3.53 0.77 -0.18
CA ASN A 88 2.93 2.08 0.04
C ASN A 88 3.98 3.17 -0.13
N THR A 89 3.67 4.14 -0.98
CA THR A 89 4.57 5.23 -1.37
C THR A 89 3.94 6.54 -0.94
N ASP A 90 4.64 7.29 -0.08
CA ASP A 90 4.28 8.62 0.36
C ASP A 90 5.24 9.63 -0.26
N GLU A 91 4.84 10.17 -1.42
CA GLU A 91 5.62 11.20 -2.13
C GLU A 91 5.68 12.53 -1.36
N THR A 92 4.72 12.80 -0.47
CA THR A 92 4.68 14.06 0.30
C THR A 92 5.76 14.06 1.38
N ASN A 93 5.94 12.92 2.05
CA ASN A 93 6.94 12.76 3.09
C ASN A 93 8.23 12.05 2.60
N GLY A 94 8.30 11.70 1.31
CA GLY A 94 9.51 11.23 0.64
C GLY A 94 9.96 9.82 1.03
N PHE A 95 9.02 8.87 1.19
CA PHE A 95 9.37 7.49 1.50
C PHE A 95 8.49 6.43 0.81
N GLU A 96 9.03 5.23 0.71
CA GLU A 96 8.33 4.00 0.34
C GLU A 96 8.51 2.97 1.45
N ILE A 97 7.41 2.36 1.88
CA ILE A 97 7.38 1.29 2.88
C ILE A 97 6.62 0.08 2.35
N LYS A 98 7.19 -1.11 2.57
CA LYS A 98 6.54 -2.38 2.25
C LYS A 98 6.11 -3.06 3.53
N HIS A 99 4.88 -3.57 3.58
CA HIS A 99 4.35 -4.17 4.79
C HIS A 99 3.40 -5.35 4.53
N PRO A 100 3.18 -6.23 5.52
CA PRO A 100 2.23 -7.32 5.36
C PRO A 100 0.81 -6.83 5.07
N ASN A 101 0.11 -7.54 4.20
CA ASN A 101 -1.25 -7.19 3.76
C ASN A 101 -2.35 -7.41 4.82
N ASP A 102 -2.02 -8.09 5.91
CA ASP A 102 -2.95 -8.43 6.97
C ASP A 102 -2.84 -7.48 8.17
N TRP A 103 -2.03 -6.43 8.06
CA TRP A 103 -1.91 -5.34 9.01
C TRP A 103 -2.81 -4.17 8.61
N GLU A 104 -3.34 -3.48 9.61
CA GLU A 104 -4.24 -2.35 9.39
C GLU A 104 -3.43 -1.05 9.28
N VAL A 105 -3.60 -0.36 8.14
CA VAL A 105 -3.07 0.99 7.93
C VAL A 105 -4.01 2.00 8.56
N GLN A 106 -3.48 2.90 9.37
CA GLN A 106 -4.21 4.04 9.92
C GLN A 106 -3.43 5.33 9.69
N ASN A 107 -4.15 6.41 9.41
CA ASN A 107 -3.59 7.75 9.42
C ASN A 107 -3.66 8.28 10.86
N ASN A 108 -2.53 8.75 11.38
CA ASN A 108 -2.43 9.36 12.70
C ASN A 108 -2.09 10.84 12.51
N ALA A 109 -2.62 11.74 13.35
CA ALA A 109 -2.27 13.16 13.27
C ALA A 109 -0.79 13.42 13.59
N ASN A 110 -0.15 12.51 14.34
CA ASN A 110 1.20 12.67 14.85
C ASN A 110 2.26 11.89 14.06
N SER A 111 1.88 11.13 13.05
CA SER A 111 2.79 10.33 12.24
C SER A 111 2.36 10.30 10.78
N PHE A 112 3.31 10.06 9.89
CA PHE A 112 3.03 9.97 8.45
C PHE A 112 2.30 8.68 8.11
N PHE A 113 2.64 7.61 8.85
CA PHE A 113 2.12 6.29 8.60
C PHE A 113 2.09 5.46 9.88
N LEU A 114 1.03 4.68 10.08
CA LEU A 114 0.88 3.78 11.21
C LEU A 114 0.29 2.45 10.76
N LEU A 115 1.00 1.37 11.04
CA LEU A 115 0.56 0.00 10.86
C LEU A 115 0.26 -0.62 12.20
N LYS A 116 -0.90 -1.28 12.31
CA LYS A 116 -1.30 -2.00 13.52
C LYS A 116 -1.58 -3.45 13.21
N LYS A 117 -1.03 -4.32 14.05
CA LYS A 117 -1.39 -5.73 14.13
C LYS A 117 -2.12 -5.97 15.43
N TYR A 118 -3.30 -6.52 15.33
CA TYR A 118 -4.06 -6.98 16.47
C TYR A 118 -3.90 -8.49 16.67
N THR A 119 -4.07 -8.93 17.91
CA THR A 119 -4.03 -10.35 18.30
C THR A 119 -5.11 -11.17 17.61
N ASP A 120 -6.26 -10.56 17.33
CA ASP A 120 -7.33 -11.15 16.51
C ASP A 120 -7.86 -10.13 15.49
N ILE A 121 -7.53 -10.34 14.23
CA ILE A 121 -7.97 -9.51 13.09
C ILE A 121 -9.50 -9.44 12.96
N ARG A 122 -10.24 -10.42 13.52
CA ARG A 122 -11.71 -10.50 13.38
C ARG A 122 -12.46 -9.71 14.45
N SER A 123 -11.79 -9.25 15.50
CA SER A 123 -12.41 -8.55 16.62
C SER A 123 -11.89 -7.12 16.74
N ARG A 124 -12.80 -6.15 16.64
CA ARG A 124 -12.51 -4.71 16.85
C ARG A 124 -12.06 -4.38 18.27
N ASN A 125 -12.26 -5.29 19.22
CA ASN A 125 -11.90 -5.13 20.63
C ASN A 125 -10.66 -5.96 21.01
N SER A 126 -9.96 -6.54 20.04
CA SER A 126 -8.76 -7.32 20.32
C SER A 126 -7.59 -6.43 20.73
N SER A 127 -6.72 -6.95 21.60
CA SER A 127 -5.52 -6.25 22.03
C SER A 127 -4.54 -6.09 20.87
N LEU A 128 -3.82 -4.98 20.84
CA LEU A 128 -2.70 -4.79 19.93
C LEU A 128 -1.61 -5.82 20.21
N ALA A 129 -1.06 -6.39 19.15
CA ALA A 129 0.09 -7.29 19.20
C ALA A 129 1.38 -6.53 18.88
N SER A 130 1.35 -5.69 17.84
CA SER A 130 2.48 -4.88 17.39
C SER A 130 1.97 -3.65 16.63
N ALA A 131 2.77 -2.58 16.63
CA ALA A 131 2.57 -1.44 15.74
C ALA A 131 3.90 -1.04 15.09
N ILE A 132 3.85 -0.54 13.85
CA ILE A 132 4.98 0.09 13.17
C ILE A 132 4.57 1.51 12.78
N GLU A 133 5.36 2.50 13.16
CA GLU A 133 5.09 3.91 12.95
C GLU A 133 6.23 4.55 12.15
N VAL A 134 5.87 5.40 11.19
CA VAL A 134 6.80 6.27 10.45
C VAL A 134 6.41 7.71 10.71
N GLY A 135 7.37 8.55 11.06
CA GLY A 135 7.10 9.96 11.32
C GLY A 135 8.35 10.82 11.37
N SER A 136 8.16 12.05 11.80
CA SER A 136 9.26 12.97 12.08
C SER A 136 9.08 13.66 13.43
N ILE A 137 10.20 14.07 14.00
CA ILE A 137 10.25 14.89 15.21
C ILE A 137 10.95 16.19 14.81
N SER A 138 10.22 17.30 14.93
CA SER A 138 10.82 18.62 14.82
C SER A 138 11.73 18.86 16.02
N LEU A 139 12.98 19.16 15.72
CA LEU A 139 14.02 19.39 16.71
C LEU A 139 14.73 20.71 16.37
N GLY A 140 15.35 21.35 17.36
CA GLY A 140 16.21 22.51 17.10
C GLY A 140 17.41 22.10 16.23
N GLU A 141 18.01 23.04 15.49
CA GLU A 141 19.14 22.78 14.57
C GLU A 141 20.34 22.07 15.24
N SER A 142 20.47 22.15 16.57
CA SER A 142 21.55 21.55 17.36
C SER A 142 21.16 20.26 18.10
N GLU A 143 19.92 19.80 17.99
CA GLU A 143 19.42 18.64 18.72
C GLU A 143 19.74 17.32 17.99
N SER A 144 20.21 16.33 18.77
CA SER A 144 20.72 15.06 18.27
C SER A 144 19.68 13.93 18.29
N CYS A 145 20.03 12.76 17.75
CA CYS A 145 19.22 11.54 17.90
C CYS A 145 18.95 11.17 19.36
N GLU A 146 19.80 11.59 20.30
CA GLU A 146 19.57 11.43 21.74
C GLU A 146 18.36 12.23 22.22
N ALA A 147 18.21 13.47 21.74
CA ALA A 147 17.03 14.29 22.06
C ALA A 147 15.75 13.68 21.47
N ALA A 148 15.81 13.13 20.24
CA ALA A 148 14.69 12.38 19.66
C ALA A 148 14.30 11.15 20.48
N ALA A 149 15.28 10.36 20.92
CA ALA A 149 15.05 9.20 21.79
C ALA A 149 14.38 9.61 23.11
N GLY A 150 14.83 10.72 23.72
CA GLY A 150 14.22 11.29 24.92
C GLY A 150 12.75 11.66 24.74
N LYS A 151 12.38 12.30 23.62
CA LYS A 151 10.97 12.61 23.29
C LYS A 151 10.09 11.36 23.11
N LYS A 152 10.69 10.22 22.78
CA LYS A 152 10.03 8.90 22.68
C LYS A 152 10.13 8.09 23.99
N SER A 153 10.56 8.70 25.10
CA SER A 153 10.73 8.05 26.41
C SER A 153 11.68 6.85 26.37
N ILE A 154 12.67 6.90 25.47
CA ILE A 154 13.74 5.92 25.34
C ILE A 154 14.97 6.51 26.03
N LYS A 155 15.54 5.76 26.98
CA LYS A 155 16.82 6.13 27.58
C LYS A 155 17.93 5.86 26.56
N TRP A 156 18.73 6.88 26.28
CA TRP A 156 19.85 6.78 25.36
C TRP A 156 20.91 5.79 25.87
N ASP A 157 21.42 4.99 24.94
CA ASP A 157 22.57 4.11 25.15
C ASP A 157 23.79 4.69 24.41
N PRO A 158 24.87 5.05 25.12
CA PRO A 158 26.10 5.54 24.49
C PRO A 158 26.76 4.55 23.52
N ASP A 159 26.43 3.26 23.61
CA ASP A 159 26.96 2.23 22.71
C ASP A 159 26.26 2.23 21.34
N TRP A 160 25.14 2.95 21.18
CA TRP A 160 24.50 3.12 19.88
C TRP A 160 25.34 3.98 18.95
N LYS A 161 25.57 3.46 17.75
CA LYS A 161 26.42 4.09 16.75
C LYS A 161 25.59 4.62 15.61
N GLU A 162 26.05 5.73 15.07
CA GLU A 162 25.56 6.24 13.80
C GLU A 162 26.12 5.39 12.67
N GLU A 163 25.25 4.89 11.81
CA GLU A 163 25.62 4.05 10.67
C GLU A 163 24.72 4.35 9.46
N MET A 164 25.15 3.90 8.28
CA MET A 164 24.36 4.02 7.06
C MET A 164 23.24 2.99 7.05
N ILE A 165 22.00 3.43 7.22
CA ILE A 165 20.80 2.60 7.20
C ILE A 165 19.91 3.11 6.06
N ASN A 166 19.66 2.25 5.06
CA ASN A 166 18.82 2.56 3.90
C ASN A 166 19.26 3.83 3.16
N GLY A 167 20.57 4.02 3.01
CA GLY A 167 21.15 5.13 2.25
C GLY A 167 21.23 6.46 2.99
N ARG A 168 20.84 6.53 4.27
CA ARG A 168 20.99 7.72 5.12
C ARG A 168 21.70 7.38 6.42
N MET A 169 22.41 8.34 7.01
CA MET A 169 22.98 8.19 8.35
C MET A 169 21.85 8.14 9.38
N GLY A 170 21.91 7.14 10.25
CA GLY A 170 20.93 6.97 11.31
C GLY A 170 21.46 6.17 12.48
N VAL A 171 20.68 6.15 13.56
CA VAL A 171 20.97 5.40 14.78
C VAL A 171 19.82 4.44 15.02
N ARG A 172 20.14 3.16 15.19
CA ARG A 172 19.18 2.13 15.59
C ARG A 172 19.33 1.80 17.07
N THR A 173 18.24 1.86 17.82
CA THR A 173 18.24 1.57 19.26
C THR A 173 18.33 0.07 19.57
N GLY A 174 17.96 -0.78 18.61
CA GLY A 174 17.62 -2.16 18.90
C GLY A 174 16.43 -2.24 19.85
N LYS A 175 16.19 -3.42 20.44
CA LYS A 175 15.08 -3.62 21.36
C LYS A 175 15.38 -2.98 22.72
N VAL A 176 14.62 -1.95 23.04
CA VAL A 176 14.69 -1.22 24.31
C VAL A 176 13.36 -1.31 25.04
N LYS A 177 13.42 -1.43 26.37
CA LYS A 177 12.23 -1.31 27.21
C LYS A 177 12.09 0.15 27.66
N THR A 178 10.98 0.78 27.33
CA THR A 178 10.69 2.15 27.75
C THR A 178 10.33 2.22 29.22
N ALA A 179 10.31 3.45 29.77
CA ALA A 179 9.85 3.69 31.14
C ALA A 179 8.42 3.20 31.40
N GLU A 180 7.59 3.17 30.36
CA GLU A 180 6.19 2.69 30.38
C GLU A 180 6.09 1.15 30.34
N GLY A 181 7.23 0.45 30.22
CA GLY A 181 7.30 -1.01 30.16
C GLY A 181 7.08 -1.61 28.77
N LEU A 182 6.88 -0.78 27.74
CA LEU A 182 6.75 -1.21 26.35
C LEU A 182 8.11 -1.55 25.75
N ILE A 183 8.14 -2.53 24.87
CA ILE A 183 9.36 -2.87 24.11
C ILE A 183 9.27 -2.16 22.76
N ARG A 184 10.29 -1.38 22.42
CA ARG A 184 10.39 -0.62 21.17
C ARG A 184 11.71 -0.93 20.46
N ASP A 185 11.71 -0.85 19.13
CA ASP A 185 12.91 -0.83 18.29
C ASP A 185 12.76 0.33 17.31
N VAL A 186 13.65 1.32 17.40
CA VAL A 186 13.52 2.59 16.67
C VAL A 186 14.78 2.86 15.88
N ILE A 187 14.59 3.35 14.66
CA ILE A 187 15.64 3.93 13.84
C ILE A 187 15.36 5.42 13.71
N PHE A 188 16.35 6.23 14.04
CA PHE A 188 16.33 7.67 13.85
C PHE A 188 17.28 8.05 12.72
N TRP A 189 16.80 8.80 11.73
CA TRP A 189 17.64 9.38 10.69
C TRP A 189 17.64 10.90 10.85
N LYS A 190 18.83 11.48 10.89
CA LYS A 190 18.97 12.93 10.93
C LYS A 190 18.76 13.49 9.52
N ASN A 191 17.80 14.40 9.37
CA ASN A 191 17.68 15.21 8.16
C ASN A 191 18.32 16.58 8.44
N GLU A 192 19.57 16.74 8.01
CA GLU A 192 20.34 17.97 8.25
C GLU A 192 19.79 19.19 7.49
N GLU A 193 19.07 18.97 6.39
CA GLU A 193 18.54 20.05 5.55
C GLU A 193 17.22 20.62 6.09
N GLU A 194 16.44 19.84 6.84
CA GLU A 194 15.11 20.24 7.34
C GLU A 194 15.04 20.52 8.84
N GLY A 195 16.11 20.28 9.60
CA GLY A 195 16.07 20.40 11.07
C GLY A 195 15.07 19.44 11.72
N LYS A 196 14.89 18.25 11.13
CA LYS A 196 13.96 17.21 11.61
C LYS A 196 14.68 15.89 11.74
N ILE A 197 14.23 15.07 12.68
CA ILE A 197 14.65 13.67 12.76
C ILE A 197 13.49 12.80 12.29
N PHE A 198 13.73 12.07 11.20
CA PHE A 198 12.81 11.06 10.70
C PHE A 198 12.96 9.80 11.55
N TYR A 199 11.88 9.08 11.79
CA TYR A 199 11.93 7.84 12.55
C TYR A 199 11.06 6.74 11.93
N LEU A 200 11.53 5.51 12.12
CA LEU A 200 10.80 4.27 11.89
C LEU A 200 10.84 3.48 13.20
N GLU A 201 9.68 3.20 13.77
CA GLU A 201 9.54 2.61 15.10
C GLU A 201 8.66 1.37 15.03
N ALA A 202 9.08 0.28 15.67
CA ALA A 202 8.20 -0.81 16.05
C ALA A 202 7.94 -0.79 17.56
N THR A 203 6.68 -0.91 17.96
CA THR A 203 6.28 -1.17 19.36
C THR A 203 5.68 -2.58 19.46
N TYR A 204 6.17 -3.37 20.42
CA TYR A 204 5.69 -4.72 20.70
C TYR A 204 4.87 -4.72 22.00
N TYR A 205 3.63 -5.21 21.92
CA TYR A 205 2.68 -5.25 23.03
C TYR A 205 2.49 -6.65 23.60
N THR A 206 3.13 -7.67 23.01
CA THR A 206 3.00 -9.06 23.42
C THR A 206 4.36 -9.74 23.46
N ASP A 207 4.46 -10.78 24.30
CA ASP A 207 5.69 -11.58 24.47
C ASP A 207 6.02 -12.45 23.24
N LYS A 208 5.10 -12.55 22.27
CA LYS A 208 5.33 -13.21 20.96
C LYS A 208 6.10 -12.29 20.01
N SER A 209 7.18 -11.67 20.48
CA SER A 209 7.87 -10.61 19.75
C SER A 209 8.67 -11.10 18.54
N THR A 210 9.13 -12.35 18.53
CA THR A 210 10.06 -12.85 17.48
C THR A 210 9.49 -12.80 16.06
N GLU A 211 8.18 -13.07 15.89
CA GLU A 211 7.52 -12.95 14.58
C GLU A 211 7.51 -11.48 14.11
N PHE A 212 7.11 -10.57 14.99
CA PHE A 212 7.01 -9.14 14.69
C PHE A 212 8.39 -8.50 14.51
N GLU A 213 9.40 -8.99 15.20
CA GLU A 213 10.80 -8.59 15.01
C GLU A 213 11.30 -8.94 13.60
N ASN A 214 10.99 -10.14 13.11
CA ASN A 214 11.34 -10.54 11.74
C ASN A 214 10.59 -9.68 10.71
N ILE A 215 9.31 -9.39 10.95
CA ILE A 215 8.54 -8.47 10.11
C ILE A 215 9.21 -7.10 10.11
N PHE A 216 9.53 -6.53 11.27
CA PHE A 216 10.16 -5.21 11.34
C PHE A 216 11.53 -5.19 10.66
N LYS A 217 12.34 -6.23 10.84
CA LYS A 217 13.62 -6.39 10.12
C LYS A 217 13.45 -6.37 8.61
N ASN A 218 12.42 -7.06 8.10
CA ASN A 218 12.10 -7.08 6.69
C ASN A 218 11.59 -5.71 6.20
N VAL A 219 10.72 -5.04 6.99
CA VAL A 219 10.27 -3.66 6.74
C VAL A 219 11.47 -2.71 6.63
N ILE A 220 12.40 -2.75 7.60
CA ILE A 220 13.63 -1.95 7.56
C ILE A 220 14.39 -2.23 6.27
N SER A 221 14.62 -3.50 5.91
CA SER A 221 15.42 -3.84 4.74
C SER A 221 14.82 -3.40 3.40
N GLU A 222 13.50 -3.19 3.37
CA GLU A 222 12.77 -2.78 2.18
C GLU A 222 12.35 -1.31 2.19
N PHE A 223 12.56 -0.61 3.31
CA PHE A 223 12.23 0.80 3.44
C PHE A 223 13.17 1.65 2.59
N ARG A 224 12.60 2.60 1.85
CA ARG A 224 13.36 3.48 0.95
C ARG A 224 12.97 4.93 1.18
N PHE A 225 13.97 5.79 1.19
CA PHE A 225 13.75 7.22 0.97
C PHE A 225 13.69 7.50 -0.53
N LEU A 226 12.81 8.43 -0.92
CA LEU A 226 12.66 8.90 -2.29
C LEU A 226 13.57 10.10 -2.57
#